data_AF-A0A7W1G5Z4-F1
#
_entry.id   AF-A0A7W1G5Z4-F1
#
_cell.length_a   1.000
_cell.length_b   1.000
_cell.length_c   1.000
_cell.angle_alpha   90.00
_cell.angle_beta   90.00
_cell.angle_gamma   90.00
#
_symmetry.space_group_name_H-M   'P 1'
#
loop_
_entity.id
_entity.type
_entity.pdbx_description
1 polymer ?
#
loop_
_entity_poly.entity_id
_entity_poly.type
_entity_poly.pdbx_seq_one_letter_code
_entity_poly.pdbx_strand_id
1 'polypeptide(L)'
;MTFFPWIMLLPGAAAAQIRALGGAVPRAFLFAWLIPTFVVMSLVATKLPHYILPIFPALALAVGALVSLPRREFGVHELRWLAIGRWLAITVGMALAVALIAAPWLHLLAAWDLPPRLAKNIARIPALPGLVGPLLASAVILGWMVLLAAQQQRTLRLNAAAATLASAMGVWYVVAAWQALPVLERFKLSKPLAEMIRARTDAGVPVMVCGYDEASLHFYLDRGPIRTLDPSALAAWAAADGSGVLVTTAERWTEAKPIVAAAAVEVIASVDGINVANGSLLHLVAVGRRLPR
;
A
#
# COMPACT_ATOMS: atom_id res chain seq x y z
N MET A 1 6.06 -2.27 -2.83
CA MET A 1 7.52 -2.18 -2.59
C MET A 1 8.23 -2.64 -3.85
N THR A 2 8.72 -1.70 -4.64
CA THR A 2 9.41 -1.99 -5.91
C THR A 2 10.82 -1.41 -5.84
N PHE A 3 11.73 -1.92 -6.66
CA PHE A 3 13.06 -1.32 -6.84
C PHE A 3 13.03 -0.15 -7.86
N PHE A 4 11.84 0.29 -8.26
CA PHE A 4 11.68 1.49 -9.09
C PHE A 4 11.96 2.73 -8.22
N PRO A 5 12.66 3.77 -8.71
CA PRO A 5 13.13 4.03 -10.09
C PRO A 5 14.51 3.43 -10.43
N TRP A 6 15.18 2.79 -9.48
CA TRP A 6 16.55 2.27 -9.63
C TRP A 6 16.69 1.17 -10.70
N ILE A 7 15.57 0.62 -11.17
CA ILE A 7 15.51 -0.24 -12.36
C ILE A 7 16.16 0.39 -13.60
N MET A 8 16.26 1.73 -13.64
CA MET A 8 16.97 2.46 -14.68
C MET A 8 18.44 2.06 -14.83
N LEU A 9 19.08 1.72 -13.71
CA LEU A 9 20.51 1.35 -13.63
C LEU A 9 20.71 -0.16 -13.53
N LEU A 10 19.68 -0.92 -13.16
CA LEU A 10 19.79 -2.36 -12.91
C LEU A 10 20.30 -3.19 -14.11
N PRO A 11 19.79 -3.02 -15.35
CA PRO A 11 20.31 -3.82 -16.46
C PRO A 11 21.79 -3.51 -16.76
N GLY A 12 22.19 -2.25 -16.63
CA GLY A 12 23.61 -1.86 -16.71
C GLY A 12 24.44 -2.48 -15.60
N ALA A 13 23.93 -2.49 -14.36
CA ALA A 13 24.59 -3.13 -13.22
C ALA A 13 24.75 -4.63 -13.43
N ALA A 14 23.73 -5.32 -13.94
CA ALA A 14 23.78 -6.74 -14.25
C ALA A 14 24.82 -7.04 -15.36
N ALA A 15 24.88 -6.22 -16.40
CA ALA A 15 25.88 -6.36 -17.46
C ALA A 15 27.30 -6.14 -16.92
N ALA A 16 27.51 -5.07 -16.15
CA ALA A 16 28.79 -4.78 -15.53
C ALA A 16 29.19 -5.85 -14.51
N GLN A 17 28.24 -6.44 -13.79
CA GLN A 17 28.47 -7.52 -12.83
C GLN A 17 29.10 -8.76 -13.46
N ILE A 18 28.87 -9.00 -14.76
CA ILE A 18 29.46 -10.15 -15.46
C ILE A 18 30.90 -9.85 -15.91
N ARG A 19 31.20 -8.61 -16.31
CA ARG A 19 32.41 -8.28 -17.10
C ARG A 19 33.31 -7.19 -16.54
N ALA A 20 32.75 -6.22 -15.81
CA ALA A 20 33.40 -4.95 -15.48
C ALA A 20 33.52 -4.68 -13.98
N LEU A 21 32.68 -5.28 -13.13
CA LEU A 21 32.69 -5.02 -11.69
C LEU A 21 33.73 -5.89 -10.96
N GLY A 22 34.75 -5.22 -10.41
CA GLY A 22 35.64 -5.74 -9.37
C GLY A 22 36.42 -7.03 -9.71
N GLY A 23 36.84 -7.74 -8.67
CA GLY A 23 37.47 -9.07 -8.77
C GLY A 23 36.45 -10.22 -8.75
N ALA A 24 36.92 -11.46 -8.89
CA ALA A 24 36.06 -12.65 -8.88
C ALA A 24 35.27 -12.81 -7.56
N VAL A 25 35.86 -12.46 -6.42
CA VAL A 25 35.24 -12.64 -5.09
C VAL A 25 34.03 -11.72 -4.88
N PRO A 26 34.11 -10.39 -5.04
CA PRO A 26 32.91 -9.53 -4.95
C PRO A 26 31.81 -9.93 -5.92
N ARG A 27 32.17 -10.40 -7.12
CA ARG A 27 31.19 -10.89 -8.10
C ARG A 27 30.45 -12.11 -7.62
N ALA A 28 31.20 -13.12 -7.18
CA ALA A 28 30.67 -14.36 -6.64
C ALA A 28 29.78 -14.10 -5.42
N PHE A 29 30.19 -13.19 -4.52
CA PHE A 29 29.40 -12.80 -3.36
C PHE A 29 28.02 -12.25 -3.76
N LEU A 30 27.95 -11.29 -4.68
CA LEU A 30 26.66 -10.73 -5.11
C LEU A 30 25.81 -11.76 -5.85
N PHE A 31 26.39 -12.62 -6.70
CA PHE A 31 25.63 -13.70 -7.34
C PHE A 31 25.11 -14.74 -6.35
N ALA A 32 25.93 -15.12 -5.37
CA ALA A 32 25.57 -16.05 -4.30
C ALA A 32 24.48 -15.48 -3.37
N TRP A 33 24.30 -14.16 -3.32
CA TRP A 33 23.16 -13.55 -2.64
C TRP A 33 21.94 -13.48 -3.56
N LEU A 34 22.09 -12.90 -4.75
CA LEU A 34 20.98 -12.62 -5.68
C LEU A 34 20.27 -13.90 -6.14
N ILE A 35 21.02 -14.90 -6.61
CA ILE A 35 20.47 -16.07 -7.29
C ILE A 35 19.69 -16.95 -6.30
N PRO A 36 20.24 -17.39 -5.15
CA PRO A 36 19.50 -18.23 -4.22
C PRO A 36 18.27 -17.54 -3.64
N THR A 37 18.38 -16.26 -3.29
CA THR A 37 17.23 -15.47 -2.80
C THR A 37 16.11 -15.44 -3.84
N PHE A 38 16.43 -15.15 -5.10
CA PHE A 38 15.44 -15.13 -6.18
C PHE A 38 14.80 -16.50 -6.42
N VAL A 39 15.61 -17.56 -6.47
CA VAL A 39 15.16 -18.94 -6.70
C VAL A 39 14.25 -19.41 -5.59
N VAL A 40 14.68 -19.30 -4.33
CA VAL A 40 13.86 -19.73 -3.18
C VAL A 40 12.54 -18.97 -3.16
N MET A 41 12.57 -17.63 -3.30
CA MET A 41 11.33 -16.83 -3.28
C MET A 41 10.41 -17.10 -4.48
N SER A 42 10.95 -17.56 -5.60
CA SER A 42 10.18 -17.99 -6.76
C SER A 42 9.51 -19.35 -6.54
N LEU A 43 10.16 -20.26 -5.79
CA LEU A 43 9.66 -21.60 -5.47
C LEU A 43 8.61 -21.63 -4.35
N VAL A 44 8.56 -20.62 -3.48
CA VAL A 44 7.54 -20.53 -2.43
C VAL A 44 6.13 -20.47 -3.06
N ALA A 45 5.23 -21.31 -2.54
CA ALA A 45 3.86 -21.45 -3.03
C ALA A 45 3.03 -20.18 -2.78
N THR A 46 3.14 -19.60 -1.59
CA THR A 46 2.46 -18.36 -1.22
C THR A 46 3.35 -17.15 -1.50
N LYS A 47 3.10 -16.42 -2.60
CA LYS A 47 3.91 -15.25 -2.95
C LYS A 47 3.31 -13.98 -2.37
N LEU A 48 3.89 -13.47 -1.29
CA LEU A 48 3.59 -12.12 -0.82
C LEU A 48 4.56 -11.11 -1.45
N PRO A 49 4.11 -9.91 -1.85
CA PRO A 49 4.97 -8.94 -2.54
C PRO A 49 6.26 -8.56 -1.80
N HIS A 50 6.29 -8.69 -0.48
CA HIS A 50 7.45 -8.36 0.35
C HIS A 50 8.47 -9.50 0.49
N TYR A 51 8.17 -10.72 0.01
CA TYR A 51 9.10 -11.85 0.12
C TYR A 51 10.39 -11.63 -0.65
N ILE A 52 10.36 -10.78 -1.68
CA ILE A 52 11.54 -10.50 -2.49
C ILE A 52 12.50 -9.49 -1.83
N LEU A 53 12.10 -8.78 -0.77
CA LEU A 53 12.91 -7.71 -0.15
C LEU A 53 14.35 -8.09 0.23
N PRO A 54 14.67 -9.32 0.69
CA PRO A 54 16.03 -9.70 1.00
C PRO A 54 17.01 -9.61 -0.19
N ILE A 55 16.53 -9.49 -1.43
CA ILE A 55 17.37 -9.30 -2.61
C ILE A 55 17.84 -7.85 -2.78
N PHE A 56 17.14 -6.87 -2.19
CA PHE A 56 17.37 -5.44 -2.44
C PHE A 56 18.76 -4.94 -2.02
N PRO A 57 19.38 -5.40 -0.91
CA PRO A 57 20.74 -4.97 -0.57
C PRO A 57 21.76 -5.36 -1.63
N ALA A 58 21.69 -6.58 -2.18
CA ALA A 58 22.60 -7.03 -3.23
C ALA A 58 22.39 -6.24 -4.54
N LEU A 59 21.13 -5.92 -4.89
CA LEU A 59 20.82 -5.04 -6.03
C LEU A 59 21.38 -3.63 -5.82
N ALA A 60 21.25 -3.08 -4.60
CA ALA A 60 21.77 -1.74 -4.27
C ALA A 60 23.30 -1.70 -4.35
N LEU A 61 23.99 -2.74 -3.86
CA LEU A 61 25.45 -2.85 -3.98
C LEU A 61 25.90 -2.95 -5.45
N ALA A 62 25.21 -3.74 -6.27
CA ALA A 62 25.50 -3.84 -7.71
C ALA A 62 25.33 -2.48 -8.43
N VAL A 63 24.25 -1.75 -8.11
CA VAL A 63 24.03 -0.39 -8.65
C VAL A 63 25.10 0.58 -8.15
N GLY A 64 25.44 0.56 -6.86
CA GLY A 64 26.49 1.42 -6.30
C GLY A 64 27.86 1.17 -6.93
N ALA A 65 28.19 -0.10 -7.17
CA ALA A 65 29.41 -0.50 -7.85
C ALA A 65 29.45 0.00 -9.30
N LEU A 66 28.34 -0.13 -10.05
CA LEU A 66 28.20 0.42 -11.41
C LEU A 66 28.38 1.94 -11.44
N VAL A 67 27.73 2.64 -10.51
CA VAL A 67 27.78 4.11 -10.41
C VAL A 67 29.20 4.60 -10.12
N SER A 68 29.98 3.80 -9.37
CA SER A 68 31.38 4.09 -9.04
C SER A 68 32.38 3.78 -10.16
N LEU A 69 31.96 3.10 -11.23
CA LEU A 69 32.85 2.76 -12.35
C LEU A 69 33.26 4.02 -13.15
N PRO A 70 34.56 4.17 -13.46
CA PRO A 70 35.03 5.19 -14.40
C PRO A 70 34.40 5.01 -15.79
N ARG A 71 34.06 6.13 -16.44
CA ARG A 71 33.39 6.10 -17.76
C ARG A 71 34.11 5.29 -18.83
N ARG A 72 35.45 5.28 -18.78
CA ARG A 72 36.32 4.54 -19.72
C ARG A 72 36.18 3.02 -19.62
N GLU A 73 35.58 2.51 -18.55
CA GLU A 73 35.39 1.07 -18.33
C GLU A 73 34.09 0.56 -18.94
N PHE A 74 33.22 1.44 -19.46
CA PHE A 74 32.00 1.03 -20.15
C PHE A 74 32.30 0.64 -21.60
N GLY A 75 32.08 -0.64 -21.91
CA GLY A 75 32.05 -1.14 -23.28
C GLY A 75 30.69 -0.95 -23.94
N VAL A 76 30.61 -1.29 -25.23
CA VAL A 76 29.37 -1.23 -26.04
C VAL A 76 28.24 -2.05 -25.39
N HIS A 77 28.59 -3.17 -24.76
CA HIS A 77 27.64 -4.05 -24.09
C HIS A 77 26.97 -3.36 -22.89
N GLU A 78 27.75 -2.77 -21.99
CA GLU A 78 27.25 -2.08 -20.79
C GLU A 78 26.42 -0.85 -21.18
N LEU A 79 26.86 -0.10 -22.19
CA LEU A 79 26.12 1.05 -22.72
C LEU A 79 24.76 0.65 -23.31
N ARG A 80 24.67 -0.49 -24.01
CA ARG A 80 23.42 -1.03 -24.53
C ARG A 80 22.46 -1.39 -23.40
N TRP A 81 22.94 -2.08 -22.36
CA TRP A 81 22.12 -2.45 -21.22
C TRP A 81 21.69 -1.24 -20.38
N LEU A 82 22.56 -0.24 -20.21
CA LEU A 82 22.17 1.05 -19.62
C LEU A 82 21.05 1.72 -20.42
N ALA A 83 21.13 1.71 -21.76
CA ALA A 83 20.08 2.26 -22.61
C ALA A 83 18.74 1.50 -22.47
N ILE A 84 18.77 0.17 -22.35
CA ILE A 84 17.58 -0.65 -22.08
C ILE A 84 16.96 -0.25 -20.74
N GLY A 85 17.76 -0.16 -19.67
CA GLY A 85 17.29 0.26 -18.35
C GLY A 85 16.68 1.67 -18.38
N ARG A 86 17.31 2.60 -19.11
CA ARG A 86 16.80 3.96 -19.31
C ARG A 86 15.39 3.95 -19.92
N TRP A 87 15.22 3.25 -21.04
CA TRP A 87 13.95 3.21 -21.74
C TRP A 87 12.87 2.49 -20.91
N LEU A 88 13.23 1.41 -20.23
CA LEU A 88 12.31 0.72 -19.32
C LEU A 88 11.82 1.66 -18.20
N ALA A 89 12.73 2.42 -17.60
CA ALA A 89 12.39 3.39 -16.56
C ALA A 89 11.52 4.54 -17.09
N ILE A 90 11.82 5.05 -18.30
CA ILE A 90 10.98 6.07 -18.96
C ILE A 90 9.58 5.53 -19.22
N THR A 91 9.46 4.37 -19.86
CA THR A 91 8.15 3.80 -20.21
C THR A 91 7.31 3.54 -18.97
N VAL A 92 7.86 2.84 -17.97
CA VAL A 92 7.14 2.52 -16.73
C VAL A 92 6.87 3.77 -15.90
N GLY A 93 7.87 4.65 -15.78
CA GLY A 93 7.78 5.88 -14.98
C GLY A 93 6.76 6.87 -15.55
N MET A 94 6.77 7.08 -16.87
CA MET A 94 5.80 7.96 -17.54
C MET A 94 4.40 7.35 -17.54
N ALA A 95 4.27 6.03 -17.76
CA ALA A 95 2.97 5.36 -17.63
C ALA A 95 2.39 5.51 -16.22
N LEU A 96 3.22 5.36 -15.18
CA LEU A 96 2.79 5.56 -13.79
C LEU A 96 2.48 7.04 -13.51
N ALA A 97 3.26 7.99 -14.03
CA ALA A 97 2.96 9.42 -13.88
C ALA A 97 1.62 9.79 -14.53
N VAL A 98 1.35 9.28 -15.74
CA VAL A 98 0.05 9.45 -16.42
C VAL A 98 -1.07 8.80 -15.62
N ALA A 99 -0.86 7.59 -15.09
CA ALA A 99 -1.85 6.91 -14.25
C ALA A 99 -2.15 7.72 -12.98
N LEU A 100 -1.14 8.31 -12.34
CA LEU A 100 -1.32 9.17 -11.16
C LEU A 100 -2.07 10.47 -11.49
N ILE A 101 -1.86 11.03 -12.68
CA ILE A 101 -2.63 12.20 -13.17
C ILE A 101 -4.08 11.82 -13.46
N ALA A 102 -4.30 10.66 -14.08
CA ALA A 102 -5.63 10.21 -14.48
C ALA A 102 -6.47 9.68 -13.30
N ALA A 103 -5.84 9.06 -12.30
CA ALA A 103 -6.51 8.37 -11.19
C ALA A 103 -7.60 9.19 -10.49
N PRO A 104 -7.39 10.48 -10.13
CA PRO A 104 -8.43 11.27 -9.47
C PRO A 104 -9.67 11.51 -10.34
N TRP A 105 -9.52 11.44 -11.66
CA TRP A 105 -10.58 11.74 -12.63
C TRP A 105 -11.32 10.50 -13.13
N LEU A 106 -10.85 9.29 -12.78
CA LEU A 106 -11.47 8.05 -13.26
C LEU A 106 -12.94 7.93 -12.90
N HIS A 107 -13.36 8.46 -11.74
CA HIS A 107 -14.76 8.46 -11.33
C HIS A 107 -15.68 9.25 -12.28
N LEU A 108 -15.16 10.25 -13.00
CA LEU A 108 -15.91 10.99 -14.01
C LEU A 108 -16.26 10.13 -15.22
N LEU A 109 -15.46 9.09 -15.51
CA LEU A 109 -15.77 8.14 -16.58
C LEU A 109 -17.01 7.31 -16.27
N ALA A 110 -17.40 7.16 -15.00
CA ALA A 110 -18.64 6.47 -14.63
C ALA A 110 -19.91 7.19 -15.11
N ALA A 111 -19.82 8.49 -15.42
CA ALA A 111 -20.91 9.26 -16.03
C ALA A 111 -21.05 9.02 -17.54
N TRP A 112 -20.12 8.26 -18.14
CA TRP A 112 -20.16 7.88 -19.55
C TRP A 112 -20.84 6.52 -19.74
N ASP A 113 -21.43 6.30 -20.92
CA ASP A 113 -22.14 5.07 -21.26
C ASP A 113 -21.15 3.90 -21.50
N LEU A 114 -20.61 3.38 -20.40
CA LEU A 114 -19.58 2.34 -20.39
C LEU A 114 -20.18 0.93 -20.35
N PRO A 115 -19.47 -0.09 -20.87
CA PRO A 115 -19.87 -1.48 -20.71
C PRO A 115 -20.11 -1.81 -19.22
N PRO A 116 -21.17 -2.57 -18.86
CA PRO A 116 -21.59 -2.79 -17.46
C PRO A 116 -20.48 -3.33 -16.54
N ARG A 117 -19.56 -4.11 -17.10
CA ARG A 117 -18.39 -4.66 -16.36
C ARG A 117 -17.39 -3.58 -15.96
N LEU A 118 -17.13 -2.59 -16.83
CA LEU A 118 -16.24 -1.47 -16.52
C LEU A 118 -16.92 -0.48 -15.58
N ALA A 119 -18.18 -0.16 -15.83
CA ALA A 119 -18.97 0.75 -14.98
C ALA A 119 -18.99 0.28 -13.53
N LYS A 120 -19.22 -1.01 -13.27
CA LYS A 120 -19.21 -1.60 -11.92
C LYS A 120 -17.86 -1.47 -11.21
N ASN A 121 -16.75 -1.58 -11.93
CA ASN A 121 -15.41 -1.46 -11.34
C ASN A 121 -15.02 0.01 -11.09
N ILE A 122 -15.41 0.92 -11.97
CA ILE A 122 -15.10 2.36 -11.85
C ILE A 122 -15.98 3.01 -10.78
N ALA A 123 -17.26 2.64 -10.67
CA ALA A 123 -18.17 3.12 -9.63
C ALA A 123 -17.70 2.75 -8.20
N ARG A 124 -16.80 1.77 -8.06
CA ARG A 124 -16.19 1.39 -6.78
C ARG A 124 -15.00 2.25 -6.40
N ILE A 125 -14.50 3.12 -7.29
CA ILE A 125 -13.39 4.02 -7.00
C ILE A 125 -13.98 5.26 -6.32
N PRO A 126 -13.84 5.42 -4.99
CA PRO A 126 -14.33 6.62 -4.32
C PRO A 126 -13.61 7.84 -4.87
N ALA A 127 -14.36 8.92 -5.10
CA ALA A 127 -13.74 10.23 -5.26
C ALA A 127 -13.05 10.55 -3.93
N LEU A 128 -11.72 10.57 -3.94
CA LEU A 128 -10.90 10.95 -2.79
C LEU A 128 -10.35 12.35 -3.06
N PRO A 129 -11.17 13.42 -2.93
CA PRO A 129 -10.78 14.78 -3.32
C PRO A 129 -9.51 15.25 -2.59
N GLY A 130 -9.28 14.78 -1.36
CA GLY A 130 -8.06 15.07 -0.61
C GLY A 130 -6.77 14.48 -1.21
N LEU A 131 -6.87 13.48 -2.09
CA LEU A 131 -5.70 12.84 -2.72
C LEU A 131 -5.31 13.46 -4.06
N VAL A 132 -6.10 14.35 -4.65
CA VAL A 132 -5.80 14.98 -5.95
C VAL A 132 -4.43 15.66 -5.91
N GLY A 133 -4.20 16.56 -4.95
CA GLY A 133 -2.93 17.27 -4.77
C GLY A 133 -1.72 16.33 -4.62
N PRO A 134 -1.73 15.40 -3.65
CA PRO A 134 -0.66 14.42 -3.47
C PRO A 134 -0.37 13.57 -4.72
N LEU A 135 -1.41 13.15 -5.46
CA LEU A 135 -1.26 12.33 -6.67
C LEU A 135 -0.61 13.14 -7.80
N LEU A 136 -1.05 14.38 -8.02
CA LEU A 136 -0.44 15.26 -9.02
C LEU A 136 1.01 15.62 -8.67
N ALA A 137 1.28 15.95 -7.40
CA ALA A 137 2.65 16.18 -6.93
C ALA A 137 3.54 14.94 -7.13
N SER A 138 3.02 13.75 -6.82
CA SER A 138 3.72 12.48 -7.07
C SER A 138 4.00 12.27 -8.55
N ALA A 139 3.05 12.56 -9.43
CA ALA A 139 3.23 12.43 -10.89
C ALA A 139 4.32 13.38 -11.41
N VAL A 140 4.32 14.64 -10.96
CA VAL A 140 5.32 15.65 -11.35
C VAL A 140 6.70 15.23 -10.86
N ILE A 141 6.83 14.87 -9.58
CA ILE A 141 8.11 14.42 -9.00
C ILE A 141 8.62 13.18 -9.75
N LEU A 142 7.75 12.21 -10.01
CA LEU A 142 8.08 10.98 -10.72
C LEU A 142 8.55 11.24 -12.15
N GLY A 143 7.77 11.99 -12.93
CA GLY A 143 8.09 12.33 -14.31
C GLY A 143 9.40 13.14 -14.40
N TRP A 144 9.54 14.16 -13.56
CA TRP A 144 10.77 14.96 -13.48
C TRP A 144 11.98 14.10 -13.12
N MET A 145 11.88 13.29 -12.07
CA MET A 145 12.95 12.40 -11.60
C MET A 145 13.42 11.46 -12.71
N VAL A 146 12.49 10.79 -13.40
CA VAL A 146 12.79 9.81 -14.44
C VAL A 146 13.42 10.48 -15.66
N LEU A 147 12.88 11.60 -16.13
CA LEU A 147 13.39 12.29 -17.32
C LEU A 147 14.77 12.91 -17.06
N LEU A 148 14.96 13.56 -15.90
CA LEU A 148 16.24 14.17 -15.54
C LEU A 148 17.32 13.10 -15.32
N ALA A 149 17.02 12.03 -14.59
CA ALA A 149 17.96 10.94 -14.38
C ALA A 149 18.30 10.26 -15.72
N ALA A 150 17.32 10.04 -16.60
CA ALA A 150 17.54 9.50 -17.95
C ALA A 150 18.48 10.38 -18.78
N GLN A 151 18.33 11.70 -18.73
CA GLN A 151 19.22 12.65 -19.39
C GLN A 151 20.65 12.59 -18.83
N GLN A 152 20.79 12.55 -17.50
CA GLN A 152 22.08 12.44 -16.83
C GLN A 152 22.77 11.10 -17.15
N GLN A 153 22.02 9.98 -17.16
CA GLN A 153 22.54 8.67 -17.56
C GLN A 153 22.95 8.65 -19.04
N ARG A 154 22.21 9.33 -19.93
CA ARG A 154 22.58 9.46 -21.36
C ARG A 154 23.93 10.16 -21.55
N THR A 155 24.28 11.08 -20.66
CA THR A 155 25.59 11.75 -20.65
C THR A 155 26.62 11.06 -19.74
N LEU A 156 26.33 9.81 -19.32
CA LEU A 156 27.17 8.99 -18.42
C LEU A 156 27.52 9.68 -17.10
N ARG A 157 26.65 10.58 -16.62
CA ARG A 157 26.72 11.19 -15.29
C ARG A 157 25.96 10.30 -14.29
N LEU A 158 26.43 9.06 -14.09
CA LEU A 158 25.73 8.07 -13.27
C LEU A 158 25.61 8.49 -11.79
N ASN A 159 26.64 9.14 -11.23
CA ASN A 159 26.57 9.72 -9.87
C ASN A 159 25.46 10.76 -9.75
N ALA A 160 25.32 11.64 -10.75
CA ALA A 160 24.26 12.64 -10.77
C ALA A 160 22.89 11.98 -10.91
N ALA A 161 22.76 10.98 -11.80
CA ALA A 161 21.53 10.20 -11.95
C ALA A 161 21.12 9.53 -10.62
N ALA A 162 22.04 8.85 -9.96
CA ALA A 162 21.79 8.22 -8.66
C ALA A 162 21.41 9.25 -7.58
N ALA A 163 22.09 10.40 -7.53
CA ALA A 163 21.75 11.48 -6.61
C ALA A 163 20.35 12.06 -6.89
N THR A 164 19.99 12.28 -8.16
CA THR A 164 18.65 12.72 -8.55
C THR A 164 17.58 11.71 -8.17
N LEU A 165 17.79 10.40 -8.41
CA LEU A 165 16.85 9.36 -7.99
C LEU A 165 16.68 9.34 -6.47
N ALA A 166 17.77 9.32 -5.70
CA ALA A 166 17.73 9.28 -4.24
C ALA A 166 17.05 10.52 -3.64
N SER A 167 17.44 11.72 -4.09
CA SER A 167 16.88 12.99 -3.59
C SER A 167 15.40 13.14 -3.95
N ALA A 168 15.00 12.85 -5.19
CA ALA A 168 13.61 12.94 -5.59
C ALA A 168 12.73 11.90 -4.87
N MET A 169 13.24 10.69 -4.60
CA MET A 169 12.55 9.73 -3.72
C MET A 169 12.40 10.24 -2.29
N GLY A 170 13.42 10.89 -1.74
CA GLY A 170 13.35 11.52 -0.41
C GLY A 170 12.29 12.62 -0.36
N VAL A 171 12.28 13.51 -1.35
CA VAL A 171 11.25 14.56 -1.51
C VAL A 171 9.86 13.94 -1.65
N TRP A 172 9.72 12.92 -2.49
CA TRP A 172 8.44 12.21 -2.65
C TRP A 172 7.96 11.59 -1.34
N TYR A 173 8.85 10.97 -0.56
CA TYR A 173 8.48 10.39 0.74
C TYR A 173 7.96 11.45 1.71
N VAL A 174 8.63 12.62 1.78
CA VAL A 174 8.19 13.75 2.61
C VAL A 174 6.83 14.27 2.14
N VAL A 175 6.64 14.47 0.83
CA VAL A 175 5.37 14.92 0.24
C VAL A 175 4.25 13.92 0.52
N ALA A 176 4.49 12.62 0.34
CA ALA A 176 3.52 11.57 0.61
C ALA A 176 3.16 11.50 2.10
N ALA A 177 4.15 11.57 2.99
CA ALA A 177 3.94 11.57 4.43
C ALA A 177 3.16 12.80 4.91
N TRP A 178 3.43 13.98 4.34
CA TRP A 178 2.80 15.22 4.78
C TRP A 178 1.42 15.47 4.18
N GLN A 179 1.20 15.09 2.92
CA GLN A 179 -0.05 15.39 2.22
C GLN A 179 -0.97 14.18 2.06
N ALA A 180 -0.43 13.02 1.67
CA ALA A 180 -1.26 11.84 1.40
C ALA A 180 -1.65 11.10 2.69
N LEU A 181 -0.70 10.95 3.62
CA LEU A 181 -0.92 10.16 4.84
C LEU A 181 -2.09 10.69 5.69
N PRO A 182 -2.23 12.01 5.98
CA PRO A 182 -3.35 12.52 6.77
C PRO A 182 -4.70 12.26 6.13
N VAL A 183 -4.77 12.25 4.79
CA VAL A 183 -5.99 11.95 4.05
C VAL A 183 -6.30 10.46 4.14
N LEU A 184 -5.30 9.60 3.93
CA LEU A 184 -5.46 8.13 4.04
C LEU A 184 -5.86 7.70 5.46
N GLU A 185 -5.36 8.39 6.49
CA GLU A 185 -5.73 8.11 7.88
C GLU A 185 -7.23 8.29 8.13
N ARG A 186 -7.89 9.25 7.46
CA ARG A 186 -9.34 9.50 7.61
C ARG A 186 -10.21 8.35 7.10
N PHE A 187 -9.67 7.48 6.24
CA PHE A 187 -10.40 6.34 5.70
C PHE A 187 -10.19 5.05 6.50
N LYS A 188 -9.32 5.06 7.51
CA LYS A 188 -9.12 3.90 8.40
C LYS A 188 -10.37 3.72 9.27
N LEU A 189 -10.93 2.51 9.26
CA LEU A 189 -12.15 2.17 10.02
C LEU A 189 -11.87 1.98 11.52
N SER A 190 -10.84 1.19 11.84
CA SER A 190 -10.71 0.60 13.18
C SER A 190 -10.29 1.59 14.26
N LYS A 191 -9.43 2.57 13.93
CA LYS A 191 -8.97 3.59 14.88
C LYS A 191 -10.09 4.52 15.36
N PRO A 192 -10.82 5.24 14.49
CA PRO A 192 -11.91 6.11 14.93
C PRO A 192 -13.05 5.32 15.58
N LEU A 193 -13.35 4.12 15.08
CA LEU A 193 -14.38 3.26 15.69
C LEU A 193 -13.99 2.87 17.13
N ALA A 194 -12.75 2.43 17.34
CA ALA A 194 -12.25 2.09 18.66
C ALA A 194 -12.24 3.30 19.60
N GLU A 195 -11.82 4.49 19.13
CA GLU A 195 -11.87 5.73 19.91
C GLU A 195 -13.29 6.06 20.39
N MET A 196 -14.29 5.93 19.52
CA MET A 196 -15.68 6.15 19.90
C MET A 196 -16.23 5.10 20.86
N ILE A 197 -15.85 3.82 20.69
CA ILE A 197 -16.23 2.75 21.63
C ILE A 197 -15.62 3.01 23.01
N ARG A 198 -14.32 3.36 23.08
CA ARG A 198 -13.64 3.66 24.34
C ARG A 198 -14.21 4.90 25.04
N ALA A 199 -14.67 5.90 24.28
CA ALA A 199 -15.29 7.09 24.84
C ALA A 199 -16.66 6.83 25.49
N ARG A 200 -17.35 5.73 25.15
CA ARG A 200 -18.71 5.42 25.62
C ARG A 200 -18.84 4.17 26.47
N THR A 201 -17.76 3.41 26.65
CA THR A 201 -17.80 2.15 27.39
C THR A 201 -16.55 1.93 28.20
N ASP A 202 -16.69 1.33 29.37
CA ASP A 202 -15.55 0.96 30.21
C ASP A 202 -14.68 -0.13 29.58
N ALA A 203 -13.41 -0.19 29.97
CA ALA A 203 -12.45 -1.19 29.47
C ALA A 203 -12.88 -2.65 29.73
N GLY A 204 -13.69 -2.88 30.77
CA GLY A 204 -14.22 -4.20 31.12
C GLY A 204 -15.39 -4.68 30.25
N VAL A 205 -16.00 -3.80 29.43
CA VAL A 205 -17.14 -4.18 28.60
C VAL A 205 -16.66 -5.05 27.42
N PRO A 206 -17.16 -6.29 27.28
CA PRO A 206 -16.74 -7.20 26.22
C PRO A 206 -17.16 -6.67 24.85
N VAL A 207 -16.22 -6.73 23.90
CA VAL A 207 -16.45 -6.36 22.50
C VAL A 207 -16.46 -7.61 21.65
N MET A 208 -17.48 -7.76 20.81
CA MET A 208 -17.65 -8.85 19.86
C MET A 208 -17.77 -8.28 18.46
N VAL A 209 -17.38 -9.05 17.45
CA VAL A 209 -17.45 -8.61 16.05
C VAL A 209 -18.22 -9.62 15.22
N CYS A 210 -19.11 -9.14 14.35
CA CYS A 210 -19.85 -9.96 13.39
C CYS A 210 -19.66 -9.41 11.98
N GLY A 211 -19.07 -10.20 11.08
CA GLY A 211 -18.95 -9.82 9.66
C GLY A 211 -17.90 -8.77 9.35
N TYR A 212 -17.05 -8.42 10.32
CA TYR A 212 -15.87 -7.60 10.12
C TYR A 212 -14.69 -8.34 10.78
N ASP A 213 -13.55 -8.41 10.10
CA ASP A 213 -12.37 -9.10 10.60
C ASP A 213 -11.14 -8.28 10.20
N GLU A 214 -10.73 -7.38 11.08
CA GLU A 214 -9.53 -6.58 10.91
C GLU A 214 -8.72 -6.61 12.20
N ALA A 215 -7.51 -7.16 12.14
CA ALA A 215 -6.63 -7.32 13.29
C ALA A 215 -6.32 -5.98 13.99
N SER A 216 -6.31 -4.87 13.24
CA SER A 216 -6.06 -3.51 13.77
C SER A 216 -7.08 -3.08 14.82
N LEU A 217 -8.32 -3.57 14.76
CA LEU A 217 -9.35 -3.27 15.75
C LEU A 217 -8.98 -3.81 17.14
N HIS A 218 -8.33 -4.99 17.20
CA HIS A 218 -7.83 -5.56 18.46
C HIS A 218 -6.80 -4.66 19.13
N PHE A 219 -5.90 -4.06 18.34
CA PHE A 219 -4.87 -3.16 18.86
C PHE A 219 -5.45 -1.82 19.30
N TYR A 220 -6.35 -1.21 18.52
CA TYR A 220 -6.89 0.10 18.87
C TYR A 220 -7.91 0.04 20.01
N LEU A 221 -8.65 -1.06 20.19
CA LEU A 221 -9.62 -1.14 21.29
C LEU A 221 -8.94 -1.21 22.67
N ASP A 222 -7.70 -1.68 22.74
CA ASP A 222 -6.93 -1.83 23.98
C ASP A 222 -7.72 -2.61 25.06
N ARG A 223 -8.35 -3.71 24.65
CA ARG A 223 -9.20 -4.57 25.48
C ARG A 223 -8.85 -6.04 25.29
N GLY A 224 -9.36 -6.86 26.22
CA GLY A 224 -9.27 -8.32 26.17
C GLY A 224 -9.78 -8.91 24.85
N PRO A 225 -9.58 -10.23 24.62
CA PRO A 225 -9.74 -10.82 23.31
C PRO A 225 -11.13 -10.58 22.74
N ILE A 226 -11.18 -9.84 21.62
CA ILE A 226 -12.39 -9.65 20.84
C ILE A 226 -12.81 -11.01 20.31
N ARG A 227 -14.09 -11.35 20.53
CA ARG A 227 -14.65 -12.61 20.06
C ARG A 227 -15.44 -12.39 18.78
N THR A 228 -15.25 -13.27 17.81
CA THR A 228 -16.10 -13.32 16.63
C THR A 228 -17.44 -13.96 17.02
N LEU A 229 -18.52 -13.27 16.70
CA LEU A 229 -19.87 -13.75 16.92
C LEU A 229 -20.41 -14.34 15.61
N ASP A 230 -20.93 -15.57 15.68
CA ASP A 230 -21.70 -16.14 14.58
C ASP A 230 -23.05 -15.41 14.45
N PRO A 231 -23.54 -15.11 13.23
CA PRO A 231 -24.85 -14.48 13.03
C PRO A 231 -26.01 -15.18 13.78
N SER A 232 -25.96 -16.51 13.93
CA SER A 232 -26.98 -17.28 14.66
C SER A 232 -27.02 -16.98 16.16
N ALA A 233 -25.89 -16.56 16.74
CA ALA A 233 -25.76 -16.23 18.16
C ALA A 233 -26.16 -14.79 18.51
N LEU A 234 -26.59 -14.00 17.53
CA LEU A 234 -26.94 -12.60 17.69
C LEU A 234 -28.12 -12.38 18.67
N ALA A 235 -29.16 -13.20 18.58
CA ALA A 235 -30.31 -13.11 19.48
C ALA A 235 -29.90 -13.41 20.93
N ALA A 236 -29.07 -14.44 21.13
CA ALA A 236 -28.53 -14.80 22.44
C ALA A 236 -27.63 -13.69 23.00
N TRP A 237 -26.80 -13.08 22.15
CA TRP A 237 -26.03 -11.89 22.53
C TRP A 237 -26.94 -10.74 22.92
N ALA A 238 -28.00 -10.42 22.19
CA ALA A 238 -28.87 -9.31 22.56
C ALA A 238 -29.63 -9.55 23.87
N ALA A 239 -30.01 -10.80 24.15
CA ALA A 239 -30.77 -11.18 25.35
C ALA A 239 -29.90 -11.33 26.61
N ALA A 240 -28.60 -11.63 26.47
CA ALA A 240 -27.75 -11.94 27.61
C ALA A 240 -27.61 -10.76 28.61
N ASP A 241 -27.42 -11.12 29.88
CA ASP A 241 -27.27 -10.15 30.95
C ASP A 241 -25.90 -9.46 30.93
N GLY A 242 -25.87 -8.20 31.35
CA GLY A 242 -24.67 -7.36 31.41
C GLY A 242 -24.43 -6.48 30.18
N SER A 243 -23.47 -5.57 30.29
CA SER A 243 -23.08 -4.67 29.21
C SER A 243 -22.26 -5.40 28.13
N GLY A 244 -22.41 -5.01 26.87
CA GLY A 244 -21.62 -5.58 25.77
C GLY A 244 -21.64 -4.69 24.54
N VAL A 245 -20.62 -4.80 23.69
CA VAL A 245 -20.55 -4.07 22.41
C VAL A 245 -20.43 -5.07 21.25
N LEU A 246 -21.25 -4.88 20.23
CA LEU A 246 -21.16 -5.59 18.96
C LEU A 246 -20.71 -4.63 17.87
N VAL A 247 -19.62 -4.95 17.18
CA VAL A 247 -19.18 -4.28 15.96
C VAL A 247 -19.64 -5.09 14.76
N THR A 248 -20.36 -4.48 13.83
CA THR A 248 -20.86 -5.15 12.62
C THR A 248 -20.94 -4.18 11.45
N THR A 249 -21.10 -4.69 10.23
CA THR A 249 -21.45 -3.85 9.07
C THR A 249 -22.88 -3.36 9.18
N ALA A 250 -23.17 -2.19 8.61
CA ALA A 250 -24.50 -1.59 8.63
C ALA A 250 -25.55 -2.40 7.86
N GLU A 251 -25.14 -3.07 6.78
CA GLU A 251 -25.98 -4.01 6.03
C GLU A 251 -26.46 -5.13 6.96
N ARG A 252 -25.54 -5.79 7.65
CA ARG A 252 -25.85 -6.84 8.64
C ARG A 252 -26.64 -6.29 9.81
N TRP A 253 -26.37 -5.06 10.25
CA TRP A 253 -27.14 -4.45 11.33
C TRP A 253 -28.61 -4.24 10.94
N THR A 254 -28.87 -3.88 9.69
CA THR A 254 -30.23 -3.70 9.18
C THR A 254 -31.00 -5.02 9.19
N GLU A 255 -30.35 -6.12 8.81
CA GLU A 255 -30.90 -7.48 8.90
C GLU A 255 -31.06 -7.97 10.34
N ALA A 256 -30.15 -7.57 11.22
CA ALA A 256 -30.13 -7.90 12.65
C ALA A 256 -31.19 -7.17 13.47
N LYS A 257 -31.55 -5.95 13.08
CA LYS A 257 -32.40 -5.04 13.88
C LYS A 257 -33.74 -5.65 14.31
N PRO A 258 -34.48 -6.40 13.47
CA PRO A 258 -35.71 -7.08 13.90
C PRO A 258 -35.47 -8.18 14.95
N ILE A 259 -34.33 -8.88 14.86
CA ILE A 259 -33.96 -9.99 15.75
C ILE A 259 -33.68 -9.48 17.17
N VAL A 260 -33.10 -8.29 17.27
CA VAL A 260 -32.68 -7.68 18.55
C VAL A 260 -33.65 -6.59 19.04
N ALA A 261 -34.81 -6.42 18.40
CA ALA A 261 -35.75 -5.33 18.66
C ALA A 261 -36.31 -5.33 20.09
N ALA A 262 -36.39 -6.51 20.73
CA ALA A 262 -36.84 -6.64 22.12
C ALA A 262 -35.75 -6.33 23.15
N ALA A 263 -34.49 -6.18 22.73
CA ALA A 263 -33.36 -5.92 23.62
C ALA A 263 -33.10 -4.41 23.78
N ALA A 264 -32.61 -4.01 24.96
CA ALA A 264 -32.11 -2.66 25.21
C ALA A 264 -30.74 -2.44 24.54
N VAL A 265 -30.76 -2.32 23.21
CA VAL A 265 -29.60 -2.07 22.37
C VAL A 265 -29.67 -0.69 21.72
N GLU A 266 -28.52 -0.02 21.63
CA GLU A 266 -28.39 1.29 21.00
C GLU A 266 -27.14 1.37 20.14
N VAL A 267 -27.19 2.16 19.06
CA VAL A 267 -26.00 2.42 18.24
C VAL A 267 -25.16 3.48 18.95
N ILE A 268 -23.96 3.10 19.38
CA ILE A 268 -23.05 3.99 20.11
C ILE A 268 -22.02 4.67 19.21
N ALA A 269 -21.74 4.09 18.05
CA ALA A 269 -20.81 4.66 17.07
C ALA A 269 -21.13 4.15 15.66
N SER A 270 -20.80 4.97 14.66
CA SER A 270 -20.80 4.58 13.26
C SER A 270 -19.63 5.23 12.52
N VAL A 271 -19.00 4.49 11.60
CA VAL A 271 -17.85 4.97 10.81
C VAL A 271 -17.98 4.49 9.38
N ASP A 272 -17.78 5.41 8.44
CA ASP A 272 -17.52 5.11 7.04
C ASP A 272 -16.01 5.06 6.76
N GLY A 273 -15.59 4.08 5.97
CA GLY A 273 -14.18 3.96 5.62
C GLY A 273 -13.91 2.80 4.67
N ILE A 274 -12.61 2.51 4.50
CA ILE A 274 -12.13 1.46 3.62
C ILE A 274 -11.53 0.35 4.48
N ASN A 275 -11.94 -0.89 4.22
CA ASN A 275 -11.30 -2.06 4.80
C ASN A 275 -9.90 -2.21 4.20
N VAL A 276 -8.87 -2.13 5.04
CA VAL A 276 -7.47 -2.16 4.60
C VAL A 276 -7.08 -3.54 4.03
N ALA A 277 -7.76 -4.61 4.45
CA ALA A 277 -7.44 -5.97 4.01
C ALA A 277 -7.88 -6.25 2.56
N ASN A 278 -9.00 -5.68 2.10
CA ASN A 278 -9.58 -6.02 0.80
C ASN A 278 -9.98 -4.78 -0.06
N GLY A 279 -9.85 -3.57 0.47
CA GLY A 279 -10.16 -2.32 -0.23
C GLY A 279 -11.65 -2.00 -0.37
N SER A 280 -12.55 -2.74 0.28
CA SER A 280 -13.99 -2.46 0.20
C SER A 280 -14.39 -1.26 1.05
N LEU A 281 -15.24 -0.40 0.52
CA LEU A 281 -15.95 0.61 1.30
C LEU A 281 -16.93 -0.09 2.25
N LEU A 282 -16.84 0.22 3.53
CA LEU A 282 -17.72 -0.32 4.57
C LEU A 282 -18.27 0.82 5.42
N HIS A 283 -19.55 0.70 5.79
CA HIS A 283 -20.13 1.40 6.91
C HIS A 283 -20.16 0.44 8.10
N LEU A 284 -19.37 0.72 9.13
CA LEU A 284 -19.35 -0.03 10.38
C LEU A 284 -20.21 0.66 11.43
N VAL A 285 -20.90 -0.15 12.22
CA VAL A 285 -21.67 0.29 13.38
C VAL A 285 -21.22 -0.47 14.62
N ALA A 286 -21.11 0.24 15.73
CA ALA A 286 -20.95 -0.34 17.05
C ALA A 286 -22.26 -0.20 17.82
N VAL A 287 -22.76 -1.32 18.33
CA VAL A 287 -24.02 -1.42 19.05
C VAL A 287 -23.74 -1.79 20.49
N GLY A 288 -24.15 -0.93 21.42
CA GLY A 288 -24.10 -1.19 22.84
C GLY A 288 -25.35 -1.92 23.31
N ARG A 289 -25.19 -2.89 24.21
CA ARG A 289 -26.26 -3.56 24.94
C ARG A 289 -26.17 -3.15 26.40
N ARG A 290 -27.26 -2.65 26.99
CA ARG A 290 -27.38 -2.31 28.43
C ARG A 290 -26.16 -1.54 28.96
N LEU A 291 -25.76 -0.47 28.26
CA LEU A 291 -24.68 0.40 28.70
C LEU A 291 -25.19 1.35 29.80
N PRO A 292 -24.35 1.70 30.81
CA PRO A 292 -24.67 2.77 31.74
C PRO A 292 -24.78 4.09 30.96
N ARG A 293 -25.84 4.86 31.26
CA ARG A 293 -26.07 6.19 30.66
C ARG A 293 -25.12 7.23 31.25
#